data_AF-A0A8B9F648-F1
#
_entry.id   AF-A0A8B9F648-F1
#
_cell.length_a   1.000
_cell.length_b   1.000
_cell.length_c   1.000
_cell.angle_alpha   90.00
_cell.angle_beta   90.00
_cell.angle_gamma   90.00
#
_symmetry.space_group_name_H-M   'P 1'
#
loop_
_entity.id
_entity.type
_entity.pdbx_description
1 polymer ?
#
loop_
_entity_poly.entity_id
_entity_poly.type
_entity_poly.pdbx_seq_one_letter_code
_entity_poly.pdbx_strand_id
1 'polypeptide(L)'
;MHDAFEHVPILEKLPLQIDCLAAWEEWLLVGTKQGHLLLYRIKKDIGCNRFEVTLEKSNKNFSKKIQQIHVVSQFKILVSLLENNIYVHDLLTFQQITTVSKAKGASLFTCDLQQSDTGEEVLRMCVAVRKKLQLYFWKDREFHELQGDFSVPDVPKSMAWCENSICVGFKRDYYLIRVDGKGSIKELFPTGKQLEPLVAPVADGKVAVGQDDLTVVLNEEGVCTQKCALNWTDIPIAMEHQPPYIIAVLPRYVEIRTFEPRLLVQSIELQRPRFITSGGTNIIYVASNHFVWRLIPVSIATQIQQLLQDKQFELALQLAEMKDDSDSEKRQQIHHIKNLFAFNLFCQKRFDESMQVFAKLGTDPTHVMGLYPDLLPTDYRKQLQYPNPLPGLSGAELEKAHLALIDYLTQKRSQLVKKLNDSDHQSSTSPLMEGTPTIKSKKKLLQIIDTTLLKCYLHVKYGPA
;
A
#
# COMPACT_ATOMS: atom_id res chain seq x y z
N MET A 1 1.84 -16.78 -4.69
CA MET A 1 2.80 -15.80 -4.17
C MET A 1 3.37 -15.11 -5.40
N HIS A 2 3.23 -13.80 -5.51
CA HIS A 2 3.68 -13.04 -6.68
C HIS A 2 4.92 -12.22 -6.33
N ASP A 3 5.72 -11.89 -7.34
CA ASP A 3 6.92 -11.09 -7.14
C ASP A 3 6.57 -9.62 -7.24
N ALA A 4 6.62 -8.91 -6.11
CA ALA A 4 6.43 -7.45 -6.10
C ALA A 4 7.72 -6.70 -6.39
N PHE A 5 8.86 -7.23 -5.92
CA PHE A 5 10.17 -6.60 -6.09
C PHE A 5 11.24 -7.59 -6.50
N GLU A 6 12.14 -7.14 -7.36
CA GLU A 6 13.48 -7.69 -7.53
C GLU A 6 14.46 -6.91 -6.65
N HIS A 7 15.61 -7.49 -6.30
CA HIS A 7 16.65 -6.77 -5.57
C HIS A 7 17.95 -6.76 -6.37
N VAL A 8 18.64 -5.62 -6.36
CA VAL A 8 19.94 -5.46 -7.02
C VAL A 8 20.92 -4.82 -6.06
N PRO A 9 22.14 -5.37 -5.92
CA PRO A 9 23.19 -4.73 -5.12
C PRO A 9 23.59 -3.39 -5.75
N ILE A 10 23.67 -2.35 -4.93
CA ILE A 10 24.08 -0.99 -5.31
C ILE A 10 25.48 -0.69 -4.76
N LEU A 11 25.69 -1.00 -3.48
CA LEU A 11 26.99 -0.89 -2.83
C LEU A 11 27.33 -2.24 -2.22
N GLU A 12 28.53 -2.75 -2.50
CA GLU A 12 29.01 -4.01 -1.97
C GLU A 12 30.31 -3.80 -1.18
N LYS A 13 30.40 -4.43 -0.01
CA LYS A 13 31.63 -4.44 0.82
C LYS A 13 32.16 -3.04 1.11
N LEU A 14 31.28 -2.09 1.41
CA LEU A 14 31.69 -0.74 1.79
C LEU A 14 32.62 -0.82 3.01
N PRO A 15 33.84 -0.24 2.96
CA PRO A 15 34.81 -0.36 4.07
C PRO A 15 34.36 0.41 5.32
N LEU A 16 33.47 1.39 5.15
CA LEU A 16 32.88 2.16 6.23
C LEU A 16 31.58 1.49 6.69
N GLN A 17 31.29 1.59 7.99
CA GLN A 17 30.08 0.99 8.55
C GLN A 17 28.91 1.96 8.37
N ILE A 18 27.89 1.52 7.63
CA ILE A 18 26.63 2.26 7.45
C ILE A 18 25.89 2.33 8.79
N ASP A 19 25.37 3.52 9.11
CA ASP A 19 24.60 3.76 10.33
C ASP A 19 23.25 4.44 10.05
N CYS A 20 23.12 5.22 8.97
CA CYS A 20 21.86 5.76 8.49
C CYS A 20 21.90 5.99 6.97
N LEU A 21 20.71 6.08 6.37
CA LEU A 21 20.52 6.34 4.95
C LEU A 21 19.45 7.42 4.74
N ALA A 22 19.55 8.13 3.63
CA ALA A 22 18.46 8.89 3.05
C ALA A 22 18.63 8.89 1.53
N ALA A 23 17.53 9.03 0.80
CA ALA A 23 17.57 9.10 -0.64
C ALA A 23 16.58 10.15 -1.16
N TRP A 24 16.82 10.64 -2.37
CA TRP A 24 15.84 11.40 -3.15
C TRP A 24 16.16 11.21 -4.62
N GLU A 25 15.16 10.89 -5.43
CA GLU A 25 15.34 10.67 -6.86
C GLU A 25 16.48 9.67 -7.15
N GLU A 26 17.50 10.09 -7.92
CA GLU A 26 18.69 9.30 -8.24
C GLU A 26 19.82 9.41 -7.21
N TRP A 27 19.62 10.12 -6.10
CA TRP A 27 20.66 10.38 -5.10
C TRP A 27 20.48 9.52 -3.86
N LEU A 28 21.59 8.93 -3.40
CA LEU A 28 21.67 8.13 -2.20
C LEU A 28 22.72 8.73 -1.25
N LEU A 29 22.28 9.11 -0.06
CA LEU A 29 23.15 9.50 1.04
C LEU A 29 23.38 8.33 1.99
N VAL A 30 24.66 8.10 2.30
CA VAL A 30 25.09 7.09 3.25
C VAL A 30 25.82 7.79 4.40
N GLY A 31 25.17 7.79 5.57
CA GLY A 31 25.77 8.24 6.82
C GLY A 31 26.49 7.08 7.49
N THR A 32 27.76 7.29 7.84
CA THR A 32 28.60 6.23 8.40
C THR A 32 28.90 6.44 9.88
N LYS A 33 29.20 5.34 10.59
CA LYS A 33 29.59 5.37 12.00
C LYS A 33 30.88 6.17 12.25
N GLN A 34 31.77 6.21 11.25
CA GLN A 34 33.02 6.96 11.28
C GLN A 34 32.82 8.47 11.10
N GLY A 35 31.60 8.93 10.77
CA GLY A 35 31.33 10.34 10.54
C GLY A 35 31.67 10.83 9.14
N HIS A 36 31.62 9.94 8.17
CA HIS A 36 31.63 10.33 6.76
C HIS A 36 30.20 10.32 6.22
N LEU A 37 29.85 11.36 5.47
CA LEU A 37 28.64 11.43 4.66
C LEU A 37 29.04 11.23 3.20
N LEU A 38 28.55 10.14 2.60
CA LEU A 38 28.83 9.80 1.20
C LEU A 38 27.60 10.08 0.36
N LEU A 39 27.78 10.78 -0.76
CA LEU A 39 26.73 11.06 -1.75
C LEU A 39 27.02 10.25 -3.01
N TYR A 40 26.13 9.31 -3.29
CA TYR A 40 26.14 8.52 -4.51
C TYR A 40 25.04 8.98 -5.45
N ARG A 41 25.32 8.90 -6.75
CA ARG A 41 24.33 9.02 -7.82
C ARG A 41 24.10 7.65 -8.43
N ILE A 42 22.84 7.24 -8.48
CA ILE A 42 22.36 5.91 -8.85
C ILE A 42 21.48 6.04 -10.10
N LYS A 43 22.11 5.92 -11.28
CA LYS A 43 21.38 5.99 -12.55
C LYS A 43 20.98 4.60 -13.01
N LYS A 44 19.74 4.45 -13.46
CA LYS A 44 19.26 3.20 -14.06
C LYS A 44 19.64 3.14 -15.53
N ASP A 45 20.25 2.04 -15.95
CA ASP A 45 20.50 1.77 -17.36
C ASP A 45 19.18 1.54 -18.11
N ILE A 46 19.05 2.15 -19.28
CA ILE A 46 17.82 2.02 -20.09
C ILE A 46 17.65 0.56 -20.51
N GLY A 47 16.49 -0.02 -20.23
CA GLY A 47 16.12 -1.36 -20.67
C GLY A 47 16.68 -2.53 -19.84
N CYS A 48 17.39 -2.27 -18.73
CA CYS A 48 17.78 -3.35 -17.81
C CYS A 48 17.76 -2.93 -16.34
N ASN A 49 17.90 -3.91 -15.44
CA ASN A 49 17.96 -3.70 -13.99
C ASN A 49 19.40 -3.51 -13.50
N ARG A 50 20.24 -2.85 -14.31
CA ARG A 50 21.60 -2.43 -13.90
C ARG A 50 21.59 -0.96 -13.53
N PHE A 51 22.48 -0.61 -12.61
CA PHE A 51 22.66 0.76 -12.16
C PHE A 51 24.12 1.17 -12.31
N GLU A 52 24.32 2.34 -12.90
CA GLU A 52 25.56 3.08 -12.80
C GLU A 52 25.59 3.76 -11.42
N VAL A 53 26.63 3.47 -10.65
CA VAL A 53 26.80 3.97 -9.29
C VAL A 53 28.07 4.82 -9.24
N THR A 54 27.92 6.13 -9.09
CA THR A 54 29.04 7.06 -8.98
C THR A 54 29.09 7.68 -7.59
N LEU A 55 30.27 7.67 -6.96
CA LEU A 55 30.51 8.44 -5.73
C LEU A 55 30.81 9.88 -6.12
N GLU A 56 29.86 10.78 -5.88
CA GLU A 56 29.96 12.18 -6.28
C GLU A 56 30.67 13.01 -5.22
N LYS A 57 30.38 12.75 -3.94
CA LYS A 57 31.00 13.48 -2.82
C LYS A 57 31.24 12.56 -1.62
N SER A 58 32.36 12.81 -0.94
CA SER A 58 32.68 12.22 0.36
C SER A 58 33.02 13.34 1.33
N ASN A 59 32.09 13.68 2.23
CA ASN A 59 32.30 14.72 3.24
C ASN A 59 32.71 14.09 4.58
N LYS A 60 33.91 14.45 5.07
CA LYS A 60 34.47 13.99 6.35
C LYS A 60 34.27 14.99 7.49
N ASN A 61 33.71 16.17 7.22
CA ASN A 61 33.61 17.26 8.20
C ASN A 61 32.66 16.94 9.34
N PHE A 62 31.75 15.98 9.15
CA PHE A 62 30.85 15.49 10.20
C PHE A 62 31.64 14.91 11.38
N SER A 63 32.84 14.35 11.15
CA SER A 63 33.87 13.92 12.13
C SER A 63 33.43 12.95 13.24
N LYS A 64 32.14 12.65 13.32
CA LYS A 64 31.43 11.95 14.40
C LYS A 64 30.32 11.11 13.82
N LYS A 65 29.91 10.08 14.56
CA LYS A 65 28.81 9.18 14.18
C LYS A 65 27.56 9.97 13.74
N ILE A 66 27.10 9.70 12.52
CA ILE A 66 25.87 10.29 11.97
C ILE A 66 24.69 9.42 12.41
N GLN A 67 23.93 9.88 13.41
CA GLN A 67 22.89 9.08 14.07
C GLN A 67 21.60 8.99 13.24
N GLN A 68 21.22 10.09 12.60
CA GLN A 68 20.03 10.17 11.77
C GLN A 68 20.21 11.27 10.72
N ILE A 69 19.69 11.04 9.52
CA ILE A 69 19.61 12.03 8.44
C ILE A 69 18.21 12.03 7.83
N HIS A 70 17.79 13.18 7.34
CA HIS A 70 16.53 13.34 6.62
C HIS A 70 16.70 14.39 5.53
N VAL A 71 16.30 14.04 4.31
CA VAL A 71 16.38 14.92 3.15
C VAL A 71 15.04 15.62 2.96
N VAL A 72 15.06 16.94 2.78
CA VAL A 72 13.88 17.70 2.36
C VAL A 72 14.19 18.38 1.03
N SER A 73 13.87 17.67 -0.05
CA SER A 73 14.23 18.04 -1.43
C SER A 73 13.60 19.34 -1.91
N GLN A 74 12.43 19.70 -1.37
CA GLN A 74 11.67 20.90 -1.69
C GLN A 74 12.42 22.17 -1.24
N PHE A 75 12.97 22.12 -0.02
CA PHE A 75 13.78 23.20 0.55
C PHE A 75 15.28 23.08 0.26
N LYS A 76 15.71 22.01 -0.43
CA LYS A 76 17.12 21.70 -0.73
C LYS A 76 17.99 21.65 0.54
N ILE A 77 17.44 21.10 1.63
CA ILE A 77 18.14 20.95 2.89
C ILE A 77 18.31 19.48 3.31
N LEU A 78 19.36 19.24 4.08
CA LEU A 78 19.64 18.00 4.79
C LEU A 78 19.61 18.29 6.29
N VAL A 79 18.66 17.68 7.00
CA VAL A 79 18.62 17.69 8.46
C VAL A 79 19.40 16.50 8.98
N SER A 80 20.27 16.72 9.96
CA SER A 80 21.15 15.69 10.51
C SER A 80 21.23 15.78 12.02
N LEU A 81 21.27 14.62 12.68
CA LEU A 81 21.47 14.47 14.11
C LEU A 81 22.91 13.97 14.38
N LEU A 82 23.69 14.81 15.04
CA LEU A 82 25.12 14.59 15.33
C LEU A 82 25.40 14.97 16.78
N GLU A 83 25.99 14.06 17.55
CA GLU A 83 26.32 14.29 18.98
C GLU A 83 25.18 14.93 19.78
N ASN A 84 23.94 14.48 19.54
CA ASN A 84 22.72 15.00 20.17
C ASN A 84 22.40 16.48 19.84
N ASN A 85 22.84 16.99 18.70
CA ASN A 85 22.46 18.30 18.16
C ASN A 85 21.86 18.15 16.76
N ILE A 86 20.90 19.01 16.43
CA ILE A 86 20.28 19.07 15.11
C ILE A 86 20.97 20.13 14.27
N TYR A 87 21.53 19.71 13.15
CA TYR A 87 22.17 20.57 12.16
C TYR A 87 21.39 20.53 10.85
N VAL A 88 21.33 21.70 10.20
CA VAL A 88 20.76 21.84 8.86
C VAL A 88 21.87 22.23 7.90
N HIS A 89 22.01 21.44 6.84
CA HIS A 89 22.99 21.67 5.78
C HIS A 89 22.28 21.89 4.45
N ASP A 90 22.95 22.58 3.54
CA ASP A 90 22.55 22.59 2.14
C ASP A 90 22.72 21.18 1.55
N LEU A 91 21.70 20.70 0.85
CA LEU A 91 21.61 19.30 0.42
C LEU A 91 22.71 18.90 -0.58
N LEU A 92 23.21 19.84 -1.39
CA LEU A 92 24.19 19.54 -2.43
C LEU A 92 25.61 19.88 -2.01
N THR A 93 25.81 21.01 -1.35
CA THR A 93 27.14 21.49 -0.93
C THR A 93 27.56 20.97 0.43
N PHE A 94 26.61 20.49 1.25
CA PHE A 94 26.81 20.12 2.65
C PHE A 94 27.40 21.25 3.52
N GLN A 95 27.26 22.50 3.09
CA GLN A 95 27.57 23.64 3.93
C GLN A 95 26.51 23.77 5.00
N GLN A 96 26.95 23.99 6.24
CA GLN A 96 26.04 24.21 7.36
C GLN A 96 25.27 25.53 7.15
N ILE A 97 23.94 25.45 7.16
CA ILE A 97 23.05 26.60 7.09
C ILE A 97 22.79 27.12 8.50
N THR A 98 22.31 26.25 9.39
CA THR A 98 21.96 26.61 10.76
C THR A 98 22.07 25.42 11.71
N THR A 99 21.99 25.68 13.01
CA THR A 99 21.94 24.68 14.09
C THR A 99 20.77 25.01 15.00
N VAL A 100 19.94 24.01 15.34
CA VAL A 100 18.79 24.21 16.22
C VAL A 100 19.27 24.18 17.68
N SER A 101 19.80 25.31 18.15
CA SER A 101 20.47 25.43 19.45
C SER A 101 19.58 25.06 20.64
N LYS A 102 18.27 25.35 20.58
CA LYS A 102 17.28 24.96 21.61
C LYS A 102 17.10 23.44 21.72
N ALA A 103 17.41 22.69 20.66
CA ALA A 103 17.28 21.24 20.60
C ALA A 103 18.55 20.49 21.05
N LYS A 104 19.44 21.14 21.80
CA LYS A 104 20.65 20.49 22.34
C LYS A 104 20.28 19.36 23.30
N GLY A 105 20.84 18.19 23.07
CA GLY A 105 20.46 16.95 23.77
C GLY A 105 19.37 16.15 23.06
N ALA A 106 19.14 16.42 21.77
CA ALA A 106 18.26 15.65 20.91
C ALA A 106 18.66 14.18 20.85
N SER A 107 17.67 13.29 20.82
CA SER A 107 17.85 11.84 20.75
C SER A 107 17.32 11.22 19.47
N LEU A 108 16.27 11.81 18.89
CA LEU A 108 15.78 11.55 17.55
C LEU A 108 14.96 12.76 17.06
N PHE A 109 14.73 12.84 15.75
CA PHE A 109 13.83 13.82 15.16
C PHE A 109 12.94 13.17 14.09
N THR A 110 11.84 13.81 13.73
CA THR A 110 11.02 13.44 12.57
C THR A 110 10.53 14.69 11.87
N CYS A 111 10.52 14.66 10.54
CA CYS A 111 10.05 15.74 9.70
C CYS A 111 8.72 15.37 9.07
N ASP A 112 7.92 16.38 8.75
CA ASP A 112 6.67 16.25 8.02
C ASP A 112 6.51 17.47 7.10
N LEU A 113 6.21 17.19 5.84
CA LEU A 113 6.03 18.20 4.81
C LEU A 113 4.55 18.25 4.44
N GLN A 114 3.87 19.32 4.85
CA GLN A 114 2.46 19.54 4.53
C GLN A 114 2.30 20.56 3.43
N GLN A 115 1.21 20.45 2.69
CA GLN A 115 0.71 21.54 1.84
C GLN A 115 -0.37 22.29 2.61
N SER A 116 -0.25 23.61 2.70
CA SER A 116 -1.27 24.46 3.27
C SER A 116 -2.48 24.60 2.34
N ASP A 117 -3.60 25.11 2.87
CA ASP A 117 -4.78 25.47 2.07
C ASP A 117 -4.48 26.51 0.98
N THR A 118 -3.40 27.28 1.15
CA THR A 118 -2.92 28.27 0.17
C THR A 118 -2.01 27.67 -0.90
N GLY A 119 -1.70 26.37 -0.80
CA GLY A 119 -0.76 25.66 -1.68
C GLY A 119 0.72 25.87 -1.34
N GLU A 120 1.03 26.53 -0.22
CA GLU A 120 2.40 26.69 0.25
C GLU A 120 2.86 25.44 1.00
N GLU A 121 4.08 25.00 0.72
CA GLU A 121 4.68 23.87 1.44
C GLU A 121 5.19 24.33 2.81
N VAL A 122 4.81 23.62 3.87
CA VAL A 122 5.22 23.91 5.25
C VAL A 122 5.94 22.69 5.81
N LEU A 123 7.24 22.82 6.05
CA LEU A 123 8.03 21.79 6.72
C LEU A 123 7.94 21.96 8.24
N ARG A 124 7.43 20.94 8.92
CA ARG A 124 7.40 20.81 10.37
C ARG A 124 8.44 19.78 10.82
N MET A 125 9.01 19.98 12.00
CA MET A 125 9.94 19.04 12.61
C MET A 125 9.61 18.87 14.09
N CYS A 126 9.53 17.62 14.53
CA CYS A 126 9.48 17.28 15.94
C CYS A 126 10.85 16.75 16.37
N VAL A 127 11.35 17.22 17.50
CA VAL A 127 12.62 16.78 18.08
C VAL A 127 12.40 16.28 19.50
N ALA A 128 12.89 15.07 19.79
CA ALA A 128 12.84 14.49 21.12
C ALA A 128 14.09 14.86 21.91
N VAL A 129 13.93 15.68 22.96
CA VAL A 129 15.00 16.11 23.86
C VAL A 129 14.70 15.60 25.27
N ARG A 130 15.38 14.53 25.68
CA ARG A 130 15.13 13.83 26.96
C ARG A 130 13.66 13.42 27.05
N LYS A 131 12.91 13.91 28.05
CA LYS A 131 11.48 13.64 28.27
C LYS A 131 10.59 14.77 27.75
N LYS A 132 10.99 15.38 26.64
CA LYS A 132 10.25 16.47 25.99
C LYS A 132 10.23 16.31 24.48
N LEU A 133 9.15 16.78 23.87
CA LEU A 133 9.06 16.99 22.43
C LEU A 133 9.04 18.49 22.14
N GLN A 134 9.89 18.90 21.21
CA GLN A 134 9.99 20.28 20.74
C GLN A 134 9.52 20.32 19.29
N LEU A 135 8.66 21.29 18.97
CA LEU A 135 8.07 21.42 17.65
C LEU A 135 8.61 22.65 16.96
N TYR A 136 9.00 22.48 15.70
CA TYR A 136 9.58 23.51 14.87
C TYR A 136 8.90 23.55 13.50
N PHE A 137 8.94 24.72 12.88
CA PHE A 137 8.63 24.89 11.46
C PHE A 137 9.79 25.59 10.75
N TRP A 138 9.97 25.27 9.48
CA TRP A 138 11.03 25.85 8.65
C TRP A 138 10.57 27.15 8.00
N LYS A 139 11.32 28.23 8.20
CA LYS A 139 11.09 29.52 7.55
C LYS A 139 12.38 30.32 7.49
N ASP A 140 12.59 31.10 6.44
CA ASP A 140 13.72 32.03 6.33
C ASP A 140 15.10 31.38 6.57
N ARG A 141 15.26 30.11 6.15
CA ARG A 141 16.46 29.28 6.34
C ARG A 141 16.78 28.89 7.78
N GLU A 142 15.82 29.00 8.69
CA GLU A 142 15.95 28.56 10.07
C GLU A 142 14.72 27.77 10.56
N PHE A 143 14.93 26.97 11.61
CA PHE A 143 13.83 26.31 12.32
C PHE A 143 13.36 27.19 13.47
N HIS A 144 12.12 27.68 13.35
CA HIS A 144 11.45 28.45 14.37
C HIS A 144 10.57 27.55 15.22
N GLU A 145 10.47 27.85 16.52
CA GLU A 145 9.60 27.12 17.44
C GLU A 145 8.13 27.32 17.03
N LEU A 146 7.43 26.22 16.80
CA LEU A 146 6.01 26.23 16.43
C LEU A 146 5.14 26.55 17.64
N GLN A 147 5.49 25.97 18.78
CA GLN A 147 4.77 26.08 20.05
C GLN A 147 5.63 25.51 21.19
N GLY A 148 5.18 25.70 22.43
CA GLY A 148 5.92 25.26 23.62
C GLY A 148 6.14 23.75 23.70
N ASP A 149 7.20 23.37 24.42
CA ASP A 149 7.60 21.98 24.67
C ASP A 149 6.44 21.13 25.23
N PHE A 150 6.25 19.93 24.68
CA PHE A 150 5.39 18.91 25.29
C PHE A 150 6.20 18.04 26.23
N SER A 151 5.75 17.90 27.48
CA SER A 151 6.33 16.92 28.41
C SER A 151 5.79 15.53 28.11
N VAL A 152 6.66 14.53 28.09
CA VAL A 152 6.30 13.13 27.79
C VAL A 152 6.71 12.20 28.94
N PRO A 153 6.05 11.03 29.10
CA PRO A 153 6.25 10.15 30.27
C PRO A 153 7.67 9.58 30.38
N ASP A 154 8.29 9.26 29.23
CA ASP A 154 9.66 8.73 29.18
C ASP A 154 10.47 9.31 28.02
N VAL A 155 11.70 8.83 27.81
CA VAL A 155 12.56 9.25 26.70
C VAL A 155 12.08 8.56 25.41
N PRO A 156 11.62 9.32 24.39
CA PRO A 156 11.23 8.75 23.10
C PRO A 156 12.33 7.89 22.49
N LYS A 157 11.94 6.82 21.82
CA LYS A 157 12.84 5.88 21.12
C LYS A 157 12.51 5.74 19.64
N SER A 158 11.24 5.92 19.29
CA SER A 158 10.77 6.01 17.91
C SER A 158 9.65 7.04 17.85
N MET A 159 9.49 7.71 16.71
CA MET A 159 8.32 8.56 16.48
C MET A 159 8.07 8.79 14.99
N ALA A 160 6.81 8.99 14.64
CA ALA A 160 6.41 9.43 13.31
C ALA A 160 5.20 10.36 13.42
N TRP A 161 5.07 11.24 12.43
CA TRP A 161 3.89 12.08 12.26
C TRP A 161 2.70 11.26 11.76
N CYS A 162 1.53 11.63 12.25
CA CYS A 162 0.22 11.07 11.94
C CYS A 162 -0.74 12.27 11.80
N GLU A 163 -0.68 12.95 10.67
CA GLU A 163 -1.33 14.26 10.42
C GLU A 163 -1.03 15.30 11.50
N ASN A 164 -1.99 15.59 12.37
CA ASN A 164 -1.87 16.57 13.46
C ASN A 164 -1.52 15.91 14.80
N SER A 165 -1.13 14.64 14.78
CA SER A 165 -0.66 13.88 15.93
C SER A 165 0.74 13.34 15.68
N ILE A 166 1.46 13.04 16.76
CA ILE A 166 2.75 12.37 16.72
C ILE A 166 2.62 11.09 17.50
N CYS A 167 2.84 9.97 16.83
CA CYS A 167 2.92 8.68 17.49
C CYS A 167 4.34 8.48 18.02
N VAL A 168 4.46 8.17 19.30
CA VAL A 168 5.74 8.06 20.00
C VAL A 168 5.83 6.72 20.70
N GLY A 169 6.91 5.99 20.43
CA GLY A 169 7.27 4.78 21.15
C GLY A 169 8.30 5.07 22.23
N PHE A 170 7.99 4.64 23.45
CA PHE A 170 8.93 4.59 24.57
C PHE A 170 9.43 3.17 24.77
N LYS A 171 10.14 2.91 25.88
CA LYS A 171 10.64 1.56 26.16
C LYS A 171 9.52 0.53 26.38
N ARG A 172 8.39 0.94 26.96
CA ARG A 172 7.34 0.03 27.44
C ARG A 172 5.99 0.23 26.78
N ASP A 173 5.74 1.40 26.21
CA ASP A 173 4.42 1.86 25.81
C ASP A 173 4.50 2.80 24.61
N TYR A 174 3.39 2.85 23.87
CA TYR A 174 3.16 3.82 22.81
C TYR A 174 2.17 4.87 23.26
N TYR A 175 2.40 6.11 22.83
CA TYR A 175 1.49 7.22 23.03
C TYR A 175 1.26 7.96 21.72
N LEU A 176 0.10 8.59 21.63
CA LEU A 176 -0.23 9.54 20.59
C LEU A 176 -0.35 10.93 21.23
N ILE A 177 0.36 11.89 20.67
CA ILE A 177 0.43 13.26 21.21
C ILE A 177 -0.10 14.20 20.15
N ARG A 178 -1.22 14.88 20.44
CA ARG A 178 -1.83 15.82 19.50
C ARG A 178 -1.10 17.15 19.48
N VAL A 179 -0.95 17.71 18.28
CA VAL A 179 -0.39 19.03 18.04
C VAL A 179 -1.52 20.06 17.98
N ASP A 180 -2.28 20.15 19.07
CA ASP A 180 -3.45 21.02 19.25
C ASP A 180 -3.15 22.26 20.12
N GLY A 181 -1.86 22.58 20.29
CA GLY A 181 -1.37 23.60 21.22
C GLY A 181 -1.32 23.16 22.69
N LYS A 182 -2.15 22.19 23.12
CA LYS A 182 -2.17 21.66 24.49
C LYS A 182 -1.27 20.44 24.66
N GLY A 183 -1.01 19.71 23.59
CA GLY A 183 -0.20 18.50 23.65
C GLY A 183 -0.95 17.34 24.28
N SER A 184 -2.25 17.21 23.99
CA SER A 184 -3.06 16.17 24.61
C SER A 184 -2.48 14.78 24.31
N ILE A 185 -2.25 14.02 25.39
CA ILE A 185 -1.58 12.72 25.35
C ILE A 185 -2.63 11.62 25.48
N LYS A 186 -2.61 10.67 24.54
CA LYS A 186 -3.40 9.44 24.57
C LYS A 186 -2.47 8.25 24.66
N GLU A 187 -2.60 7.44 25.72
CA GLU A 187 -1.93 6.15 25.81
C GLU A 187 -2.55 5.17 24.80
N LEU A 188 -1.70 4.39 24.14
CA LEU A 188 -2.11 3.37 23.17
C LEU A 188 -2.00 1.98 23.80
N PHE A 189 -0.92 1.27 23.51
CA PHE A 189 -0.69 -0.10 23.99
C PHE A 189 0.82 -0.32 24.26
N PRO A 190 1.18 -1.39 25.00
CA PRO A 190 2.57 -1.70 25.30
C PRO A 190 3.41 -2.05 24.06
N THR A 191 4.72 -1.79 24.11
CA THR A 191 5.65 -2.11 23.02
C THR A 191 5.90 -3.60 22.82
N GLY A 192 5.60 -4.44 23.82
CA GLY A 192 5.90 -5.88 23.79
C GLY A 192 7.27 -6.20 24.40
N LYS A 193 7.90 -7.28 23.92
CA LYS A 193 9.22 -7.76 24.35
C LYS A 193 10.38 -7.13 23.57
N GLN A 194 10.09 -6.41 22.48
CA GLN A 194 11.11 -5.71 21.69
C GLN A 194 11.86 -4.64 22.51
N LEU A 195 13.16 -4.53 22.26
CA LEU A 195 14.03 -3.57 22.98
C LEU A 195 13.86 -2.14 22.47
N GLU A 196 13.56 -1.99 21.18
CA GLU A 196 13.35 -0.72 20.51
C GLU A 196 11.96 -0.71 19.89
N PRO A 197 11.11 0.28 20.22
CA PRO A 197 9.81 0.42 19.58
C PRO A 197 9.97 0.80 18.11
N LEU A 198 8.95 0.50 17.31
CA LEU A 198 8.91 0.76 15.89
C LEU A 198 7.64 1.52 15.52
N VAL A 199 7.84 2.71 14.95
CA VAL A 199 6.78 3.55 14.39
C VAL A 199 7.24 3.99 13.01
N ALA A 200 6.41 3.75 11.99
CA ALA A 200 6.67 4.16 10.62
C ALA A 200 5.46 4.91 10.04
N PRO A 201 5.67 6.02 9.31
CA PRO A 201 4.58 6.69 8.61
C PRO A 201 4.03 5.77 7.51
N VAL A 202 2.73 5.85 7.28
CA VAL A 202 2.06 5.17 6.16
C VAL A 202 1.19 6.19 5.40
N ALA A 203 0.58 5.77 4.29
CA ALA A 203 -0.26 6.66 3.49
C ALA A 203 -1.52 7.13 4.26
N ASP A 204 -2.16 8.18 3.74
CA ASP A 204 -3.38 8.78 4.29
C ASP A 204 -3.22 9.26 5.75
N GLY A 205 -2.06 9.81 6.09
CA GLY A 205 -1.85 10.42 7.40
C GLY A 205 -1.84 9.43 8.58
N LYS A 206 -1.74 8.13 8.31
CA LYS A 206 -1.73 7.08 9.32
C LYS A 206 -0.29 6.70 9.72
N VAL A 207 -0.17 5.90 10.77
CA VAL A 207 1.11 5.32 11.21
C VAL A 207 1.00 3.82 11.45
N ALA A 208 2.02 3.08 11.05
CA ALA A 208 2.23 1.69 11.42
C ALA A 208 3.02 1.62 12.74
N VAL A 209 2.50 0.87 13.71
CA VAL A 209 3.10 0.71 15.03
C VAL A 209 3.34 -0.78 15.30
N GLY A 210 4.59 -1.13 15.58
CA GLY A 210 5.01 -2.52 15.81
C GLY A 210 4.81 -2.95 17.26
N GLN A 211 4.36 -4.18 17.48
CA GLN A 211 4.28 -4.83 18.79
C GLN A 211 4.74 -6.28 18.63
N ASP A 212 5.99 -6.57 19.01
CA ASP A 212 6.64 -7.86 18.72
C ASP A 212 6.61 -8.18 17.21
N ASP A 213 6.06 -9.33 16.81
CA ASP A 213 5.87 -9.75 15.43
C ASP A 213 4.56 -9.20 14.82
N LEU A 214 3.85 -8.32 15.53
CA LEU A 214 2.62 -7.69 15.05
C LEU A 214 2.84 -6.25 14.60
N THR A 215 2.00 -5.77 13.68
CA THR A 215 1.91 -4.35 13.36
C THR A 215 0.46 -3.93 13.23
N VAL A 216 0.10 -2.83 13.86
CA VAL A 216 -1.21 -2.19 13.74
C VAL A 216 -1.09 -0.85 13.05
N VAL A 217 -2.12 -0.45 12.30
CA VAL A 217 -2.16 0.86 11.64
C VAL A 217 -3.17 1.75 12.32
N LEU A 218 -2.70 2.91 12.79
CA LEU A 218 -3.47 3.89 13.55
C LEU A 218 -3.67 5.17 12.74
N ASN A 219 -4.81 5.82 12.93
CA ASN A 219 -5.08 7.17 12.44
C ASN A 219 -4.71 8.26 13.47
N GLU A 220 -4.99 9.53 13.16
CA GLU A 220 -4.64 10.68 14.01
C GLU A 220 -5.34 10.71 15.38
N GLU A 221 -6.40 9.92 15.58
CA GLU A 221 -7.04 9.72 16.88
C GLU A 221 -6.55 8.48 17.62
N GLY A 222 -5.65 7.69 17.05
CA GLY A 222 -5.14 6.46 17.65
C GLY A 222 -6.16 5.33 17.63
N VAL A 223 -7.00 5.30 16.60
CA VAL A 223 -7.95 4.21 16.32
C VAL A 223 -7.34 3.29 15.27
N CYS A 224 -7.42 1.98 15.52
CA CYS A 224 -6.98 0.98 14.55
C CYS A 224 -7.85 1.07 13.29
N THR A 225 -7.22 1.35 12.15
CA THR A 225 -7.89 1.46 10.85
C THR A 225 -8.12 0.11 10.18
N GLN A 226 -7.44 -0.94 10.67
CA GLN A 226 -7.55 -2.30 10.17
C GLN A 226 -8.25 -3.20 11.19
N LYS A 227 -9.03 -4.17 10.69
CA LYS A 227 -9.76 -5.12 11.54
C LYS A 227 -8.84 -6.05 12.34
N CYS A 228 -7.66 -6.36 11.82
CA CYS A 228 -6.66 -7.16 12.54
C CYS A 228 -5.25 -6.65 12.23
N ALA A 229 -4.33 -6.88 13.16
CA ALA A 229 -2.91 -6.62 12.96
C ALA A 229 -2.32 -7.43 11.80
N LEU A 230 -1.21 -6.93 11.24
CA LEU A 230 -0.32 -7.71 10.38
C LEU A 230 0.58 -8.59 11.26
N ASN A 231 0.74 -9.86 10.91
CA ASN A 231 1.54 -10.82 11.68
C ASN A 231 2.81 -11.23 10.92
N TRP A 232 3.93 -10.59 11.16
CA TRP A 232 5.22 -10.88 10.55
C TRP A 232 5.75 -12.27 10.94
N THR A 233 6.69 -12.79 10.15
CA THR A 233 7.34 -14.08 10.45
C THR A 233 8.43 -13.98 11.53
N ASP A 234 8.91 -12.76 11.79
CA ASP A 234 9.89 -12.40 12.83
C ASP A 234 9.66 -10.92 13.21
N ILE A 235 10.32 -10.43 14.27
CA ILE A 235 10.15 -9.06 14.77
C ILE A 235 10.77 -8.05 13.78
N PRO A 236 9.99 -7.11 13.23
CA PRO A 236 10.53 -6.07 12.35
C PRO A 236 11.49 -5.12 13.05
N ILE A 237 12.59 -4.78 12.37
CA ILE A 237 13.62 -3.84 12.85
C ILE A 237 13.37 -2.45 12.29
N ALA A 238 12.93 -2.37 11.02
CA ALA A 238 12.63 -1.14 10.33
C ALA A 238 11.56 -1.41 9.27
N MET A 239 10.78 -0.40 8.90
CA MET A 239 9.68 -0.54 7.95
C MET A 239 9.54 0.69 7.08
N GLU A 240 9.15 0.48 5.83
CA GLU A 240 8.84 1.54 4.87
C GLU A 240 7.56 1.18 4.10
N HIS A 241 6.67 2.15 3.93
CA HIS A 241 5.42 1.96 3.20
C HIS A 241 5.55 2.48 1.76
N GLN A 242 5.31 1.58 0.81
CA GLN A 242 5.29 1.87 -0.62
C GLN A 242 3.99 1.30 -1.20
N PRO A 243 2.90 2.09 -1.25
CA PRO A 243 1.56 1.60 -1.60
C PRO A 243 1.53 0.71 -2.85
N PRO A 244 0.82 -0.43 -2.82
CA PRO A 244 -0.01 -0.94 -1.70
C PRO A 244 0.79 -1.76 -0.67
N TYR A 245 2.11 -1.79 -0.78
CA TYR A 245 2.99 -2.65 -0.03
C TYR A 245 3.55 -1.98 1.22
N ILE A 246 3.66 -2.77 2.28
CA ILE A 246 4.46 -2.45 3.45
C ILE A 246 5.66 -3.40 3.48
N ILE A 247 6.85 -2.83 3.59
CA ILE A 247 8.12 -3.55 3.47
C ILE A 247 8.80 -3.52 4.85
N ALA A 248 8.98 -4.68 5.46
CA ALA A 248 9.61 -4.83 6.76
C ALA A 248 11.01 -5.46 6.62
N VAL A 249 11.99 -4.83 7.26
CA VAL A 249 13.31 -5.41 7.47
C VAL A 249 13.24 -6.32 8.68
N LEU A 250 13.39 -7.63 8.47
CA LEU A 250 13.52 -8.63 9.53
C LEU A 250 15.00 -8.97 9.75
N PRO A 251 15.38 -9.66 10.84
CA PRO A 251 16.79 -9.93 11.16
C PRO A 251 17.59 -10.65 10.07
N ARG A 252 16.91 -11.43 9.20
CA ARG A 252 17.54 -12.27 8.16
C ARG A 252 17.16 -11.92 6.73
N TYR A 253 16.02 -11.27 6.50
CA TYR A 253 15.49 -11.00 5.18
C TYR A 253 14.54 -9.81 5.23
N VAL A 254 14.09 -9.37 4.06
CA VAL A 254 13.01 -8.39 3.93
C VAL A 254 11.72 -9.13 3.63
N GLU A 255 10.64 -8.74 4.30
CA GLU A 255 9.31 -9.29 4.08
C GLU A 255 8.37 -8.21 3.54
N ILE A 256 7.66 -8.52 2.46
CA ILE A 256 6.72 -7.62 1.81
C ILE A 256 5.30 -8.14 2.03
N ARG A 257 4.41 -7.24 2.47
CA ARG A 257 3.01 -7.54 2.73
C ARG A 257 2.09 -6.45 2.23
N THR A 258 0.80 -6.76 2.20
CA THR A 258 -0.29 -5.81 1.98
C THR A 258 -1.17 -5.71 3.22
N PHE A 259 -1.77 -4.53 3.43
CA PHE A 259 -2.68 -4.29 4.55
C PHE A 259 -4.06 -4.92 4.34
N GLU A 260 -4.63 -4.74 3.15
CA GLU A 260 -5.93 -5.27 2.75
C GLU A 260 -5.87 -5.55 1.25
N PRO A 261 -6.06 -6.80 0.78
CA PRO A 261 -6.15 -8.02 1.58
C PRO A 261 -4.84 -8.25 2.36
N ARG A 262 -4.91 -8.85 3.54
CA ARG A 262 -3.71 -9.16 4.36
C ARG A 262 -2.98 -10.36 3.77
N LEU A 263 -2.02 -10.10 2.89
CA LEU A 263 -1.24 -11.14 2.21
C LEU A 263 0.25 -11.04 2.54
N LEU A 264 0.88 -12.20 2.68
CA LEU A 264 2.33 -12.33 2.51
C LEU A 264 2.63 -12.35 1.01
N VAL A 265 3.22 -11.26 0.52
CA VAL A 265 3.48 -11.07 -0.90
C VAL A 265 4.75 -11.80 -1.31
N GLN A 266 5.86 -11.52 -0.61
CA GLN A 266 7.18 -12.01 -0.98
C GLN A 266 8.12 -11.92 0.23
N SER A 267 9.15 -12.76 0.25
CA SER A 267 10.29 -12.65 1.16
C SER A 267 11.58 -12.61 0.34
N ILE A 268 12.46 -11.64 0.62
CA ILE A 268 13.71 -11.41 -0.11
C ILE A 268 14.90 -11.57 0.85
N GLU A 269 15.69 -12.63 0.65
CA GLU A 269 16.89 -12.87 1.44
C GLU A 269 17.97 -11.83 1.14
N LEU A 270 18.45 -11.15 2.18
CA LEU A 270 19.53 -10.17 2.10
C LEU A 270 20.55 -10.43 3.21
N GLN A 271 21.78 -9.97 3.04
CA GLN A 271 22.83 -10.23 4.02
C GLN A 271 22.69 -9.31 5.24
N ARG A 272 21.97 -9.79 6.28
CA ARG A 272 21.77 -9.08 7.56
C ARG A 272 21.25 -7.64 7.36
N PRO A 273 20.09 -7.46 6.71
CA PRO A 273 19.54 -6.14 6.47
C PRO A 273 19.14 -5.48 7.81
N ARG A 274 19.26 -4.15 7.88
CA ARG A 274 19.03 -3.37 9.12
C ARG A 274 18.32 -2.04 8.87
N PHE A 275 18.59 -1.41 7.73
CA PHE A 275 18.07 -0.09 7.39
C PHE A 275 17.21 -0.17 6.14
N ILE A 276 16.18 0.67 6.08
CA ILE A 276 15.36 0.87 4.89
C ILE A 276 15.09 2.37 4.74
N THR A 277 15.04 2.87 3.51
CA THR A 277 14.68 4.26 3.21
C THR A 277 14.05 4.36 1.83
N SER A 278 13.10 5.28 1.67
CA SER A 278 12.54 5.67 0.38
C SER A 278 13.26 6.88 -0.20
N GLY A 279 13.53 6.84 -1.50
CA GLY A 279 13.97 7.98 -2.31
C GLY A 279 12.84 8.65 -3.09
N GLY A 280 11.59 8.28 -2.80
CA GLY A 280 10.39 8.67 -3.55
C GLY A 280 9.67 7.46 -4.13
N THR A 281 8.66 7.71 -4.95
CA THR A 281 7.83 6.66 -5.54
C THR A 281 8.70 5.66 -6.30
N ASN A 282 8.59 4.38 -5.93
CA ASN A 282 9.26 3.24 -6.56
C ASN A 282 10.79 3.22 -6.39
N ILE A 283 11.32 3.96 -5.41
CA ILE A 283 12.75 3.99 -5.09
C ILE A 283 12.93 3.58 -3.63
N ILE A 284 13.19 2.31 -3.39
CA ILE A 284 13.42 1.78 -2.04
C ILE A 284 14.83 1.21 -1.95
N TYR A 285 15.57 1.62 -0.92
CA TYR A 285 16.88 1.08 -0.58
C TYR A 285 16.79 0.32 0.74
N VAL A 286 17.44 -0.84 0.78
CA VAL A 286 17.65 -1.62 1.99
C VAL A 286 19.15 -1.76 2.20
N ALA A 287 19.62 -1.68 3.44
CA ALA A 287 21.05 -1.82 3.72
C ALA A 287 21.34 -2.64 4.97
N SER A 288 22.49 -3.28 4.93
CA SER A 288 23.17 -3.83 6.09
C SER A 288 24.25 -2.85 6.56
N ASN A 289 25.22 -3.32 7.35
CA ASN A 289 26.35 -2.50 7.77
C ASN A 289 27.33 -2.17 6.62
N HIS A 290 27.37 -2.96 5.55
CA HIS A 290 28.39 -2.86 4.49
C HIS A 290 27.84 -3.04 3.06
N PHE A 291 26.54 -3.27 2.93
CA PHE A 291 25.89 -3.49 1.65
C PHE A 291 24.65 -2.61 1.56
N VAL A 292 24.38 -2.11 0.36
CA VAL A 292 23.12 -1.44 0.01
C VAL A 292 22.54 -2.14 -1.20
N TRP A 293 21.26 -2.48 -1.12
CA TRP A 293 20.46 -3.01 -2.20
C TRP A 293 19.37 -2.02 -2.57
N ARG A 294 18.98 -2.01 -3.84
CA ARG A 294 17.78 -1.34 -4.31
C ARG A 294 16.71 -2.39 -4.60
N LEU A 295 15.51 -2.18 -4.07
CA LEU A 295 14.34 -2.96 -4.44
C LEU A 295 13.73 -2.33 -5.69
N ILE A 296 13.66 -3.09 -6.78
CA ILE A 296 13.11 -2.67 -8.07
C ILE A 296 11.71 -3.25 -8.17
N PRO A 297 10.66 -2.43 -8.32
CA PRO A 297 9.32 -2.95 -8.48
C PRO A 297 9.21 -3.73 -9.79
N VAL A 298 8.65 -4.93 -9.70
CA VAL A 298 8.22 -5.69 -10.87
C VAL A 298 7.09 -4.93 -11.55
N SER A 299 6.96 -5.03 -12.87
CA SER A 299 5.90 -4.30 -13.58
C SER A 299 4.51 -4.67 -13.05
N ILE A 300 3.63 -3.69 -12.85
CA ILE A 300 2.24 -3.93 -12.41
C ILE A 300 1.52 -4.91 -13.33
N ALA A 301 1.78 -4.86 -14.64
CA ALA A 301 1.20 -5.80 -15.60
C ALA A 301 1.58 -7.26 -15.28
N THR A 302 2.87 -7.52 -15.02
CA THR A 302 3.35 -8.86 -14.61
C THR A 302 2.73 -9.30 -13.29
N GLN A 303 2.69 -8.40 -12.30
CA GLN A 303 2.11 -8.69 -10.98
C GLN A 303 0.62 -9.06 -11.10
N ILE A 304 -0.16 -8.30 -11.89
CA ILE A 304 -1.58 -8.61 -12.13
C ILE A 304 -1.73 -9.99 -12.77
N GLN A 305 -0.91 -10.34 -13.77
CA GLN A 305 -0.98 -11.67 -14.39
C GLN A 305 -0.74 -12.80 -13.39
N GLN A 306 0.28 -12.67 -12.53
CA GLN A 306 0.58 -13.64 -11.47
C GLN A 306 -0.58 -13.73 -10.46
N LEU A 307 -1.12 -12.59 -10.02
CA LEU A 307 -2.24 -12.52 -9.08
C LEU A 307 -3.52 -13.16 -9.64
N LEU A 308 -3.80 -12.97 -10.92
CA LEU A 308 -4.95 -13.60 -11.57
C LEU A 308 -4.83 -15.12 -11.64
N GLN A 309 -3.62 -15.64 -11.88
CA GLN A 309 -3.34 -17.08 -11.83
C GLN A 309 -3.55 -17.64 -10.42
N ASP A 310 -3.10 -16.90 -9.41
CA ASP A 310 -3.27 -17.24 -7.99
C ASP A 310 -4.67 -16.93 -7.42
N LYS A 311 -5.61 -16.47 -8.26
CA LYS A 311 -6.98 -16.08 -7.88
C LYS A 311 -7.04 -14.99 -6.80
N GLN A 312 -6.02 -14.14 -6.71
CA GLN A 312 -5.93 -13.00 -5.79
C GLN A 312 -6.48 -11.73 -6.43
N PHE A 313 -7.79 -11.72 -6.69
CA PHE A 313 -8.43 -10.65 -7.48
C PHE A 313 -8.45 -9.29 -6.78
N GLU A 314 -8.59 -9.24 -5.46
CA GLU A 314 -8.68 -7.98 -4.71
C GLU A 314 -7.39 -7.15 -4.83
N LEU A 315 -6.23 -7.79 -4.64
CA LEU A 315 -4.94 -7.14 -4.84
C LEU A 315 -4.69 -6.80 -6.31
N ALA A 316 -5.12 -7.67 -7.24
CA ALA A 316 -5.02 -7.37 -8.68
C ALA A 316 -5.82 -6.11 -9.06
N LEU A 317 -6.98 -5.89 -8.44
CA LEU A 317 -7.79 -4.68 -8.63
C LEU A 317 -7.10 -3.43 -8.08
N GLN A 318 -6.54 -3.50 -6.87
CA GLN A 318 -5.79 -2.38 -6.30
C GLN A 318 -4.60 -1.98 -7.18
N LEU A 319 -3.83 -2.96 -7.67
CA LEU A 319 -2.72 -2.70 -8.58
C LEU A 319 -3.19 -2.12 -9.93
N ALA A 320 -4.33 -2.57 -10.46
CA ALA A 320 -4.90 -2.02 -11.69
C ALA A 320 -5.34 -0.55 -11.52
N GLU A 321 -5.82 -0.16 -10.34
CA GLU A 321 -6.17 1.22 -10.02
C GLU A 321 -4.93 2.12 -9.90
N MET A 322 -3.81 1.58 -9.39
CA MET A 322 -2.55 2.31 -9.21
C MET A 322 -1.69 2.40 -10.47
N LYS A 323 -1.97 1.62 -11.51
CA LYS A 323 -1.21 1.62 -12.77
C LYS A 323 -1.26 3.01 -13.43
N ASP A 324 -0.22 3.44 -14.14
CA ASP A 324 -0.21 4.75 -14.83
C ASP A 324 -0.64 4.64 -16.31
N ASP A 325 -1.89 4.20 -16.52
CA ASP A 325 -2.53 4.01 -17.82
C ASP A 325 -3.61 5.08 -18.09
N SER A 326 -4.09 5.17 -19.34
CA SER A 326 -5.26 5.99 -19.67
C SER A 326 -6.51 5.51 -18.92
N ASP A 327 -7.41 6.43 -18.58
CA ASP A 327 -8.65 6.10 -17.87
C ASP A 327 -9.51 5.04 -18.59
N SER A 328 -9.44 4.97 -19.92
CA SER A 328 -10.14 3.95 -20.72
C SER A 328 -9.54 2.56 -20.54
N GLU A 329 -8.21 2.44 -20.63
CA GLU A 329 -7.50 1.16 -20.48
C GLU A 329 -7.62 0.64 -19.05
N LYS A 330 -7.47 1.52 -18.05
CA LYS A 330 -7.73 1.20 -16.64
C LYS A 330 -9.12 0.64 -16.43
N ARG A 331 -10.15 1.32 -16.95
CA ARG A 331 -11.54 0.88 -16.83
C ARG A 331 -11.77 -0.48 -17.47
N GLN A 332 -11.19 -0.73 -18.64
CA GLN A 332 -11.28 -2.03 -19.32
C GLN A 332 -10.59 -3.14 -18.50
N GLN A 333 -9.37 -2.90 -18.03
CA GLN A 333 -8.62 -3.86 -17.22
C GLN A 333 -9.33 -4.18 -15.90
N ILE A 334 -9.77 -3.15 -15.17
CA ILE A 334 -10.55 -3.31 -13.93
C ILE A 334 -11.84 -4.07 -14.21
N HIS A 335 -12.57 -3.75 -15.27
CA HIS A 335 -13.80 -4.45 -15.64
C HIS A 335 -13.52 -5.93 -15.94
N HIS A 336 -12.45 -6.24 -16.68
CA HIS A 336 -12.02 -7.61 -16.97
C HIS A 336 -11.69 -8.39 -15.69
N ILE A 337 -10.87 -7.82 -14.79
CA ILE A 337 -10.53 -8.45 -13.51
C ILE A 337 -11.79 -8.69 -12.66
N LYS A 338 -12.73 -7.74 -12.62
CA LYS A 338 -14.00 -7.90 -11.89
C LYS A 338 -14.90 -9.00 -12.48
N ASN A 339 -14.94 -9.16 -13.81
CA ASN A 339 -15.63 -10.27 -14.45
C ASN A 339 -15.03 -11.63 -14.04
N LEU A 340 -13.69 -11.73 -14.05
CA LEU A 340 -12.99 -12.94 -13.59
C LEU A 340 -13.27 -13.22 -12.10
N PHE A 341 -13.28 -12.18 -11.27
CA PHE A 341 -13.60 -12.29 -9.85
C PHE A 341 -15.03 -12.78 -9.61
N ALA A 342 -16.03 -12.20 -10.29
CA ALA A 342 -17.42 -12.63 -10.21
C ALA A 342 -17.59 -14.10 -10.61
N PHE A 343 -16.93 -14.51 -11.69
CA PHE A 343 -16.90 -15.91 -12.13
C PHE A 343 -16.22 -16.82 -11.09
N ASN A 344 -15.14 -16.36 -10.47
CA ASN A 344 -14.44 -17.12 -9.44
C ASN A 344 -15.31 -17.32 -8.18
N LEU A 345 -16.00 -16.26 -7.72
CA LEU A 345 -16.97 -16.35 -6.61
C LEU A 345 -18.06 -17.39 -6.89
N PHE A 346 -18.55 -17.45 -8.13
CA PHE A 346 -19.50 -18.48 -8.56
C PHE A 346 -18.91 -19.89 -8.41
N CYS A 347 -17.68 -20.09 -8.89
CA CYS A 347 -16.97 -21.38 -8.77
C CYS A 347 -16.73 -21.79 -7.30
N GLN A 348 -16.56 -20.81 -6.40
CA GLN A 348 -16.45 -21.02 -4.96
C GLN A 348 -17.80 -21.24 -4.25
N LYS A 349 -18.92 -21.32 -5.01
CA LYS A 349 -20.29 -21.50 -4.49
C LYS A 349 -20.79 -20.30 -3.66
N ARG A 350 -20.13 -19.14 -3.78
CA ARG A 350 -20.57 -17.85 -3.19
C ARG A 350 -21.50 -17.13 -4.17
N PHE A 351 -22.66 -17.74 -4.41
CA PHE A 351 -23.56 -17.34 -5.49
C PHE A 351 -24.09 -15.92 -5.32
N ASP A 352 -24.55 -15.54 -4.14
CA ASP A 352 -25.13 -14.21 -3.90
C ASP A 352 -24.12 -13.08 -4.19
N GLU A 353 -22.89 -13.23 -3.68
CA GLU A 353 -21.82 -12.26 -3.90
C GLU A 353 -21.43 -12.17 -5.38
N SER A 354 -21.31 -13.32 -6.05
CA SER A 354 -21.06 -13.39 -7.49
C SER A 354 -22.13 -12.63 -8.29
N MET A 355 -23.42 -12.87 -8.00
CA MET A 355 -24.53 -12.20 -8.67
C MET A 355 -24.53 -10.70 -8.44
N GLN A 356 -24.21 -10.23 -7.23
CA GLN A 356 -24.08 -8.81 -6.93
C GLN A 356 -22.98 -8.14 -7.76
N VAL A 357 -21.83 -8.81 -7.94
CA VAL A 357 -20.73 -8.28 -8.77
C VAL A 357 -21.14 -8.24 -10.23
N PHE A 358 -21.72 -9.31 -10.80
CA PHE A 358 -22.23 -9.30 -12.18
C PHE A 358 -23.30 -8.21 -12.40
N ALA A 359 -24.17 -7.98 -11.40
CA ALA A 359 -25.18 -6.95 -11.47
C ALA A 359 -24.57 -5.56 -11.61
N LYS A 360 -23.55 -5.26 -10.80
CA LYS A 360 -22.79 -3.99 -10.82
C LYS A 360 -22.01 -3.79 -12.12
N LEU A 361 -21.45 -4.85 -12.68
CA LEU A 361 -20.69 -4.79 -13.94
C LEU A 361 -21.58 -4.59 -15.18
N GLY A 362 -22.87 -4.88 -15.08
CA GLY A 362 -23.75 -4.83 -16.24
C GLY A 362 -23.51 -5.98 -17.22
N THR A 363 -22.93 -7.09 -16.74
CA THR A 363 -22.72 -8.31 -17.51
C THR A 363 -24.04 -8.79 -18.09
N ASP A 364 -24.02 -9.22 -19.35
CA ASP A 364 -25.21 -9.67 -20.06
C ASP A 364 -25.87 -10.85 -19.30
N PRO A 365 -27.18 -10.78 -19.00
CA PRO A 365 -27.85 -11.84 -18.24
C PRO A 365 -27.71 -13.22 -18.87
N THR A 366 -27.56 -13.36 -20.19
CA THR A 366 -27.39 -14.68 -20.81
C THR A 366 -26.05 -15.33 -20.45
N HIS A 367 -25.01 -14.53 -20.22
CA HIS A 367 -23.71 -15.03 -19.77
C HIS A 367 -23.79 -15.60 -18.36
N VAL A 368 -24.54 -14.92 -17.49
CA VAL A 368 -24.82 -15.35 -16.11
C VAL A 368 -25.71 -16.60 -16.09
N MET A 369 -26.77 -16.64 -16.91
CA MET A 369 -27.62 -17.83 -17.03
C MET A 369 -26.86 -19.05 -17.55
N GLY A 370 -25.91 -18.85 -18.47
CA GLY A 370 -25.10 -19.93 -19.03
C GLY A 370 -24.14 -20.58 -18.03
N LEU A 371 -23.98 -20.04 -16.82
CA LEU A 371 -23.25 -20.68 -15.72
C LEU A 371 -24.00 -21.91 -15.16
N TYR A 372 -25.32 -21.97 -15.32
CA TYR A 372 -26.19 -22.98 -14.70
C TYR A 372 -26.56 -24.06 -15.69
N PRO A 373 -26.53 -25.35 -15.35
CA PRO A 373 -26.92 -26.41 -16.28
C PRO A 373 -28.38 -26.23 -16.77
N ASP A 374 -28.63 -26.59 -18.04
CA ASP A 374 -29.97 -26.75 -18.65
C ASP A 374 -30.92 -25.53 -18.68
N LEU A 375 -30.44 -24.33 -18.32
CA LEU A 375 -31.26 -23.11 -18.39
C LEU A 375 -31.36 -22.55 -19.82
N LEU A 376 -30.27 -22.58 -20.59
CA LEU A 376 -30.20 -22.07 -21.97
C LEU A 376 -30.17 -23.20 -23.01
N PRO A 377 -30.65 -22.96 -24.24
CA PRO A 377 -30.50 -23.90 -25.35
C PRO A 377 -29.04 -24.31 -25.56
N THR A 378 -28.79 -25.60 -25.75
CA THR A 378 -27.45 -26.19 -25.83
C THR A 378 -26.57 -25.53 -26.90
N ASP A 379 -27.14 -25.21 -28.07
CA ASP A 379 -26.39 -24.59 -29.18
C ASP A 379 -25.97 -23.16 -28.88
N TYR A 380 -26.78 -22.40 -28.14
CA TYR A 380 -26.42 -21.06 -27.71
C TYR A 380 -25.41 -21.10 -26.57
N ARG A 381 -25.59 -22.01 -25.61
CA ARG A 381 -24.66 -22.19 -24.49
C ARG A 381 -23.24 -22.51 -24.97
N LYS A 382 -23.10 -23.33 -26.03
CA LYS A 382 -21.80 -23.68 -26.64
C LYS A 382 -21.06 -22.47 -27.24
N GLN A 383 -21.77 -21.38 -27.56
CA GLN A 383 -21.17 -20.15 -28.08
C GLN A 383 -20.62 -19.25 -26.97
N LEU A 384 -21.00 -19.50 -25.71
CA LEU A 384 -20.51 -18.76 -24.56
C LEU A 384 -19.15 -19.31 -24.13
N GLN A 385 -18.22 -18.41 -23.81
CA GLN A 385 -16.90 -18.75 -23.31
C GLN A 385 -16.75 -18.31 -21.86
N TYR A 386 -16.08 -19.15 -21.07
CA TYR A 386 -15.84 -18.92 -19.65
C TYR A 386 -14.35 -19.04 -19.32
N PRO A 387 -13.85 -18.30 -18.31
CA PRO A 387 -12.42 -18.29 -17.97
C PRO A 387 -11.88 -19.66 -17.54
N ASN A 388 -12.69 -20.48 -16.88
CA ASN A 388 -12.35 -21.84 -16.46
C ASN A 388 -13.57 -22.75 -16.67
N PRO A 389 -13.40 -24.10 -16.60
CA PRO A 389 -14.51 -25.04 -16.61
C PRO A 389 -15.54 -24.70 -15.54
N LEU A 390 -16.83 -24.81 -15.89
CA LEU A 390 -17.93 -24.57 -14.97
C LEU A 390 -17.94 -25.64 -13.86
N PRO A 391 -18.25 -25.26 -12.60
CA PRO A 391 -18.40 -26.23 -11.53
C PRO A 391 -19.58 -27.16 -11.81
N GLY A 392 -19.46 -28.44 -11.47
CA GLY A 392 -20.61 -29.35 -11.43
C GLY A 392 -21.52 -28.98 -10.27
N LEU A 393 -22.74 -28.55 -10.55
CA LEU A 393 -23.73 -28.18 -9.55
C LEU A 393 -24.77 -29.29 -9.40
N SER A 394 -25.03 -29.74 -8.16
CA SER A 394 -26.03 -30.78 -7.89
C SER A 394 -26.68 -30.61 -6.52
N GLY A 395 -27.87 -31.18 -6.34
CA GLY A 395 -28.59 -31.19 -5.06
C GLY A 395 -28.77 -29.80 -4.44
N ALA A 396 -28.48 -29.69 -3.15
CA ALA A 396 -28.64 -28.45 -2.37
C ALA A 396 -27.81 -27.26 -2.89
N GLU A 397 -26.68 -27.53 -3.55
CA GLU A 397 -25.84 -26.47 -4.12
C GLU A 397 -26.50 -25.83 -5.33
N LEU A 398 -27.12 -26.67 -6.16
CA LEU A 398 -27.87 -26.22 -7.32
C LEU A 398 -29.09 -25.41 -6.88
N GLU A 399 -29.80 -25.82 -5.83
CA GLU A 399 -30.93 -25.07 -5.27
C GLU A 399 -30.51 -23.68 -4.78
N LYS A 400 -29.43 -23.60 -3.98
CA LYS A 400 -28.86 -22.31 -3.52
C LYS A 400 -28.46 -21.41 -4.68
N ALA A 401 -27.84 -21.99 -5.72
CA ALA A 401 -27.47 -21.24 -6.91
C ALA A 401 -28.72 -20.68 -7.61
N HIS A 402 -29.78 -21.47 -7.77
CA HIS A 402 -31.03 -21.01 -8.38
C HIS A 402 -31.69 -19.88 -7.59
N LEU A 403 -31.66 -19.93 -6.25
CA LEU A 403 -32.18 -18.84 -5.41
C LEU A 403 -31.45 -17.53 -5.67
N ALA A 404 -30.11 -17.55 -5.68
CA ALA A 404 -29.31 -16.37 -6.02
C ALA A 404 -29.60 -15.84 -7.44
N LEU A 405 -29.80 -16.75 -8.40
CA LEU A 405 -30.16 -16.39 -9.77
C LEU A 405 -31.55 -15.75 -9.86
N ILE A 406 -32.53 -16.26 -9.11
CA ILE A 406 -33.89 -15.70 -9.07
C ILE A 406 -33.85 -14.24 -8.62
N ASP A 407 -33.13 -13.95 -7.55
CA ASP A 407 -33.00 -12.58 -7.02
C ASP A 407 -32.34 -11.66 -8.05
N TYR A 408 -31.23 -12.11 -8.65
CA TYR A 408 -30.52 -11.39 -9.71
C TYR A 408 -31.42 -11.08 -10.91
N LEU A 409 -32.10 -12.11 -11.45
CA LEU A 409 -32.93 -11.98 -12.63
C LEU A 409 -34.18 -11.14 -12.36
N THR A 410 -34.77 -11.22 -11.17
CA THR A 410 -35.91 -10.38 -10.76
C THR A 410 -35.53 -8.90 -10.74
N GLN A 411 -34.34 -8.59 -10.22
CA GLN A 411 -33.80 -7.23 -10.23
C GLN A 411 -33.55 -6.75 -11.67
N LYS A 412 -32.89 -7.56 -12.51
CA LYS A 412 -32.60 -7.22 -13.91
C LYS A 412 -33.87 -7.06 -14.75
N ARG A 413 -34.87 -7.92 -14.56
CA ARG A 413 -36.19 -7.82 -15.18
C ARG A 413 -36.84 -6.47 -14.87
N SER A 414 -36.89 -6.10 -13.59
CA SER A 414 -37.45 -4.82 -13.14
C SER A 414 -36.73 -3.62 -13.75
N GLN A 415 -35.40 -3.66 -13.83
CA GLN A 415 -34.60 -2.62 -14.49
C GLN A 415 -34.87 -2.55 -16.00
N LEU A 416 -35.00 -3.68 -16.68
CA LEU A 416 -35.23 -3.74 -18.12
C LEU A 416 -36.63 -3.26 -18.50
N VAL A 417 -37.65 -3.58 -17.70
CA VAL A 417 -39.03 -3.08 -17.88
C VAL A 417 -39.10 -1.57 -17.73
N LYS A 418 -38.43 -0.98 -16.72
CA LYS A 418 -38.34 0.49 -16.59
C LYS A 418 -37.70 1.12 -17.84
N LYS A 419 -36.59 0.57 -18.30
CA LYS A 419 -35.86 1.02 -19.51
C LYS A 419 -36.54 0.71 -20.84
N LEU A 420 -37.63 -0.05 -20.85
CA LEU A 420 -38.46 -0.28 -22.03
C LEU A 420 -39.47 0.85 -22.25
N ASN A 421 -39.82 1.56 -21.18
CA ASN A 421 -40.74 2.70 -21.21
C ASN A 421 -40.01 4.03 -21.51
N ASP A 422 -38.70 4.11 -21.21
CA ASP A 422 -37.84 5.24 -21.57
C ASP A 422 -37.18 5.02 -22.95
N SER A 423 -37.57 5.82 -23.95
CA SER A 423 -37.17 5.64 -25.35
C SER A 423 -35.71 5.99 -25.68
N ASP A 424 -34.97 6.64 -24.78
CA ASP A 424 -33.69 7.30 -25.11
C ASP A 424 -32.41 6.56 -24.65
N HIS A 425 -32.49 5.36 -24.09
CA HIS A 425 -31.30 4.65 -23.61
C HIS A 425 -31.09 3.27 -24.24
N GLN A 426 -30.07 3.15 -25.09
CA GLN A 426 -29.48 1.85 -25.43
C GLN A 426 -28.86 1.24 -24.16
N SER A 427 -29.37 0.09 -23.73
CA SER A 427 -28.74 -0.67 -22.65
C SER A 427 -27.56 -1.43 -23.24
N SER A 428 -26.34 -0.94 -23.04
CA SER A 428 -25.13 -1.71 -23.31
C SER A 428 -24.93 -2.72 -22.18
N THR A 429 -25.21 -3.99 -22.45
CA THR A 429 -24.71 -5.10 -21.63
C THR A 429 -23.30 -5.46 -22.11
N SER A 430 -22.43 -5.82 -21.18
CA SER A 430 -21.07 -6.29 -21.49
C SER A 430 -21.02 -7.82 -21.52
N PRO A 431 -20.28 -8.44 -22.45
CA PRO A 431 -20.03 -9.87 -22.39
C PRO A 431 -19.12 -10.21 -21.20
N LEU A 432 -19.16 -11.46 -20.73
CA LEU A 432 -18.26 -11.93 -19.67
C LEU A 432 -16.82 -12.07 -20.20
N MET A 433 -16.66 -12.63 -21.40
CA MET A 433 -15.41 -12.73 -22.15
C MET A 433 -15.50 -11.94 -23.46
N GLU A 434 -14.46 -11.20 -23.83
CA GLU A 434 -14.46 -10.47 -25.10
C GLU A 434 -14.64 -11.41 -26.30
N GLY A 435 -15.34 -10.93 -27.33
CA GLY A 435 -15.62 -11.70 -28.55
C GLY A 435 -16.82 -12.66 -28.46
N THR A 436 -17.50 -12.76 -27.31
CA THR A 436 -18.68 -13.61 -27.15
C THR A 436 -20.00 -12.87 -27.45
N PRO A 437 -21.04 -13.57 -27.94
CA PRO A 437 -22.29 -12.93 -28.36
C PRO A 437 -23.13 -12.43 -27.17
N THR A 438 -23.73 -11.24 -27.31
CA THR A 438 -24.70 -10.65 -26.36
C THR A 438 -26.04 -10.40 -27.03
N ILE A 439 -27.12 -10.31 -26.24
CA ILE A 439 -28.46 -10.08 -26.79
C ILE A 439 -28.78 -8.59 -26.78
N LYS A 440 -28.71 -7.97 -27.95
CA LYS A 440 -29.00 -6.53 -28.11
C LYS A 440 -30.48 -6.16 -27.98
N SER A 441 -31.39 -7.10 -28.24
CA SER A 441 -32.83 -6.83 -28.22
C SER A 441 -33.41 -6.94 -26.80
N LYS A 442 -33.84 -5.81 -26.24
CA LYS A 442 -34.48 -5.73 -24.90
C LYS A 442 -35.68 -6.68 -24.76
N LYS A 443 -36.57 -6.74 -25.78
CA LYS A 443 -37.75 -7.61 -25.76
C LYS A 443 -37.38 -9.09 -25.74
N LYS A 444 -36.41 -9.51 -26.56
CA LYS A 444 -35.92 -10.90 -26.57
C LYS A 444 -35.22 -11.24 -25.25
N LEU A 445 -34.41 -10.34 -24.72
CA LEU A 445 -33.72 -10.53 -23.44
C LEU A 445 -34.73 -10.68 -22.29
N LEU A 446 -35.80 -9.86 -22.28
CA LEU A 446 -36.86 -9.97 -21.27
C LEU A 446 -37.58 -11.33 -21.33
N GLN A 447 -37.92 -11.81 -22.53
CA GLN A 447 -38.53 -13.13 -22.71
C GLN A 447 -37.64 -14.27 -22.20
N ILE A 448 -36.33 -14.18 -22.46
CA ILE A 448 -35.35 -15.15 -21.97
C ILE A 448 -35.26 -15.10 -20.45
N ILE A 449 -35.23 -13.91 -19.85
CA ILE A 449 -35.26 -13.74 -18.40
C ILE A 449 -36.51 -14.36 -17.79
N ASP A 450 -37.70 -14.06 -18.32
CA ASP A 450 -38.97 -14.59 -17.80
C ASP A 450 -39.04 -16.12 -17.91
N THR A 451 -38.58 -16.68 -19.02
CA THR A 451 -38.52 -18.13 -19.23
C THR A 451 -37.57 -18.80 -18.24
N THR A 452 -36.38 -18.22 -18.04
CA THR A 452 -35.39 -18.76 -17.09
C THR A 452 -35.87 -18.65 -15.65
N LEU A 453 -36.50 -17.53 -15.27
CA LEU A 453 -37.12 -17.37 -13.94
C LEU A 453 -38.13 -18.48 -13.66
N LEU A 454 -39.02 -18.76 -14.62
CA LEU A 454 -39.99 -19.85 -14.48
C LEU A 454 -39.31 -21.20 -14.24
N LYS A 455 -38.26 -21.52 -15.02
CA LYS A 455 -37.47 -22.75 -14.82
C LYS A 455 -36.83 -22.80 -13.43
N CYS A 456 -36.23 -21.71 -12.98
CA CYS A 456 -35.61 -21.65 -11.64
C CYS A 456 -36.64 -21.91 -10.53
N TYR A 457 -37.82 -21.29 -10.60
CA TYR A 457 -38.89 -21.51 -9.61
C TYR A 457 -39.37 -22.96 -9.61
N LEU A 458 -39.47 -23.61 -10.77
CA LEU A 458 -39.84 -25.02 -10.88
C LEU A 458 -38.78 -25.93 -10.25
N HIS A 459 -37.50 -25.69 -10.53
CA HIS A 459 -36.39 -26.45 -9.95
C HIS A 459 -36.31 -26.32 -8.43
N VAL A 460 -36.50 -25.11 -7.88
CA VAL A 460 -36.50 -24.89 -6.43
C VAL A 460 -37.71 -25.56 -5.76
N LYS A 461 -38.88 -25.53 -6.41
CA LYS A 461 -40.12 -26.03 -5.80
C LYS A 461 -40.29 -27.56 -5.89
N TYR A 462 -39.78 -28.19 -6.94
CA TYR A 462 -40.04 -29.62 -7.23
C TYR A 462 -38.78 -30.49 -7.39
N GLY A 463 -37.57 -29.91 -7.28
CA GLY A 463 -36.30 -30.60 -7.55
C GLY A 463 -35.98 -30.67 -9.05
N PRO A 464 -34.73 -31.02 -9.43
CA PRO A 464 -34.37 -31.25 -10.83
C PRO A 464 -35.16 -32.46 -11.35
N ALA A 465 -35.81 -32.31 -12.51
CA ALA A 465 -36.55 -33.38 -13.19
C ALA A 465 -35.62 -34.38 -13.88
#